data_AF-A0AA41E5C6-F1
#
_entry.id   AF-A0AA41E5C6-F1
#
_cell.length_a   1.000
_cell.length_b   1.000
_cell.length_c   1.000
_cell.angle_alpha   90.00
_cell.angle_beta   90.00
_cell.angle_gamma   90.00
#
_symmetry.space_group_name_H-M   'P 1'
#
loop_
_entity.id
_entity.type
_entity.pdbx_description
1 polymer ?
#
loop_
_entity_poly.entity_id
_entity_poly.type
_entity_poly.pdbx_seq_one_letter_code
_entity_poly.pdbx_strand_id
1 'polypeptide(L)'
;MVDDYRLACNACGRCCNSAPTLSLRELFRHRHRFVGALTIHRVPKRRIGERSRTGEREQALDADDVAAFAALANTLFHRARGMDDEWIALTLQGYDYPSLGRCPALADDGRCSVHADKPSICGAVPLDPMLPDRLQSRVLARRREDTAWLGANCIVGAHDGTASLDAASAIPLVTAGQVADRAALDAFRDALVFERAVWRDAVFASLMDGGPQVRDALSRLAPDGYLTMSIVPVLMAVASISAHCRALCIDCIDAQRALIDARVDAALARRRLDDRSATRELRGFAEALGRARHALAAVPTATPATVATRTDAPCIDAWLDAVALTP
;
A
#
# COMPACT_ATOMS: atom_id res chain seq x y z
N MET A 1 20.18 15.42 -20.85
CA MET A 1 19.67 16.52 -20.00
C MET A 1 19.10 15.85 -18.77
N VAL A 2 19.45 16.33 -17.58
CA VAL A 2 19.07 15.66 -16.34
C VAL A 2 17.69 16.15 -15.91
N ASP A 3 16.78 15.23 -15.61
CA ASP A 3 15.40 15.58 -15.27
C ASP A 3 15.31 16.11 -13.84
N ASP A 4 14.78 17.33 -13.67
CA ASP A 4 14.41 17.90 -12.37
C ASP A 4 12.89 18.05 -12.27
N TYR A 5 12.34 17.67 -11.12
CA TYR A 5 10.91 17.72 -10.83
C TYR A 5 10.62 18.29 -9.44
N ARG A 6 9.53 19.06 -9.35
CA ARG A 6 9.03 19.68 -8.11
C ARG A 6 7.54 19.45 -7.93
N LEU A 7 7.08 19.47 -6.69
CA LEU A 7 5.67 19.37 -6.30
C LEU A 7 5.17 20.67 -5.70
N ALA A 8 3.99 21.13 -6.15
CA ALA A 8 3.35 22.33 -5.61
C ALA A 8 2.96 22.21 -4.12
N CYS A 9 2.32 21.11 -3.71
CA CYS A 9 1.87 20.91 -2.34
C CYS A 9 1.54 19.43 -2.08
N ASN A 10 1.89 18.92 -0.88
CA ASN A 10 1.53 17.58 -0.42
C ASN A 10 0.46 17.59 0.71
N ALA A 11 -0.10 18.77 1.05
CA ALA A 11 -1.08 18.97 2.11
C ALA A 11 -2.50 19.29 1.60
N CYS A 12 -2.62 19.81 0.37
CA CYS A 12 -3.88 20.31 -0.18
C CYS A 12 -4.91 19.23 -0.57
N GLY A 13 -4.57 17.93 -0.43
CA GLY A 13 -5.48 16.82 -0.73
C GLY A 13 -5.74 16.53 -2.21
N ARG A 14 -5.25 17.36 -3.14
CA ARG A 14 -5.47 17.18 -4.60
C ARG A 14 -4.89 15.86 -5.16
N CYS A 15 -3.87 15.32 -4.53
CA CYS A 15 -3.30 14.01 -4.90
C CYS A 15 -4.00 12.82 -4.22
N CYS A 16 -5.00 13.04 -3.35
CA CYS A 16 -5.67 12.01 -2.56
C CYS A 16 -6.93 11.47 -3.28
N ASN A 17 -6.74 10.82 -4.42
CA ASN A 17 -7.81 10.30 -5.28
C ASN A 17 -8.30 8.89 -4.89
N SER A 18 -7.55 8.16 -4.07
CA SER A 18 -7.94 6.84 -3.58
C SER A 18 -7.52 6.64 -2.14
N ALA A 19 -8.05 5.59 -1.51
CA ALA A 19 -7.51 5.11 -0.25
C ALA A 19 -6.05 4.61 -0.45
N PRO A 20 -5.18 4.79 0.55
CA PRO A 20 -3.75 4.52 0.40
C PRO A 20 -3.39 3.05 0.65
N THR A 21 -2.21 2.65 0.16
CA THR A 21 -1.50 1.48 0.71
C THR A 21 -1.08 1.79 2.15
N LEU A 22 -1.11 0.79 3.02
CA LEU A 22 -0.83 0.92 4.44
C LEU A 22 0.22 -0.13 4.83
N SER A 23 1.16 0.24 5.67
CA SER A 23 1.83 -0.74 6.53
C SER A 23 0.85 -1.27 7.58
N LEU A 24 1.14 -2.42 8.19
CA LEU A 24 0.35 -3.02 9.26
C LEU A 24 0.18 -2.07 10.44
N ARG A 25 1.25 -1.38 10.86
CA ARG A 25 1.19 -0.38 11.93
C ARG A 25 0.29 0.81 11.55
N GLU A 26 0.31 1.24 10.30
CA GLU A 26 -0.55 2.33 9.81
C GLU A 26 -2.00 1.87 9.71
N LEU A 27 -2.26 0.63 9.32
CA LEU A 27 -3.60 0.04 9.33
C LEU A 27 -4.15 0.00 10.76
N PHE A 28 -3.35 -0.43 11.74
CA PHE A 28 -3.77 -0.42 13.15
C PHE A 28 -4.02 1.01 13.64
N ARG A 29 -3.14 1.96 13.33
CA ARG A 29 -3.35 3.37 13.69
C ARG A 29 -4.63 3.95 13.08
N HIS A 30 -4.88 3.68 11.80
CA HIS A 30 -5.99 4.22 11.02
C HIS A 30 -7.19 3.26 10.90
N ARG A 31 -7.32 2.30 11.82
CA ARG A 31 -8.34 1.23 11.82
C ARG A 31 -9.80 1.71 11.81
N HIS A 32 -10.05 2.97 12.17
CA HIS A 32 -11.38 3.58 12.12
C HIS A 32 -11.60 4.44 10.88
N ARG A 33 -10.60 4.59 10.01
CA ARG A 33 -10.64 5.48 8.84
C ARG A 33 -10.62 4.73 7.52
N PHE A 34 -9.76 3.72 7.42
CA PHE A 34 -9.60 2.90 6.22
C PHE A 34 -10.05 1.47 6.51
N VAL A 35 -10.90 0.91 5.65
CA VAL A 35 -11.15 -0.53 5.65
C VAL A 35 -9.92 -1.19 5.03
N GLY A 36 -9.23 -2.04 5.77
CA GLY A 36 -8.08 -2.78 5.26
C GLY A 36 -8.50 -3.93 4.36
N ALA A 37 -7.78 -4.09 3.25
CA ALA A 37 -7.82 -5.29 2.42
C ALA A 37 -6.40 -5.77 2.14
N LEU A 38 -6.21 -7.08 2.05
CA LEU A 38 -4.98 -7.67 1.52
C LEU A 38 -5.05 -7.61 0.00
N THR A 39 -4.05 -6.99 -0.62
CA THR A 39 -3.88 -6.99 -2.07
C THR A 39 -2.68 -7.82 -2.50
N ILE A 40 -2.88 -8.64 -3.52
CA ILE A 40 -1.89 -9.51 -4.11
C ILE A 40 -1.66 -9.06 -5.55
N HIS A 41 -0.47 -8.58 -5.84
CA HIS A 41 -0.10 -8.05 -7.16
C HIS A 41 0.92 -8.96 -7.81
N ARG A 42 0.73 -9.19 -9.11
CA ARG A 42 1.73 -9.84 -9.95
C ARG A 42 2.64 -8.78 -10.55
N VAL A 43 3.89 -8.79 -10.15
CA VAL A 43 4.91 -7.83 -10.57
C VAL A 43 5.77 -8.49 -11.66
N PRO A 44 5.66 -8.04 -12.93
CA PRO A 44 6.37 -8.66 -14.03
C PRO A 44 7.88 -8.38 -13.94
N LYS A 45 8.67 -9.33 -14.44
CA LYS A 45 10.11 -9.14 -14.63
C LYS A 45 10.36 -8.17 -15.78
N ARG A 46 11.11 -7.10 -15.49
CA ARG A 46 11.51 -6.11 -16.50
C ARG A 46 12.61 -6.63 -17.41
N ARG A 47 12.61 -6.19 -18.67
CA ARG A 47 13.58 -6.62 -19.70
C ARG A 47 14.35 -5.44 -20.28
N ILE A 48 15.61 -5.68 -20.66
CA ILE A 48 16.42 -4.67 -21.36
C ILE A 48 15.74 -4.37 -22.70
N GLY A 49 15.63 -3.10 -23.05
CA GLY A 49 14.95 -2.67 -24.27
C GLY A 49 13.43 -2.60 -24.15
N GLU A 50 12.83 -3.04 -23.02
CA GLU A 50 11.41 -2.83 -22.75
C GLU A 50 11.11 -1.34 -22.75
N ARG A 51 10.15 -0.94 -23.59
CA ARG A 51 9.85 0.47 -23.82
C ARG A 51 8.63 0.87 -23.01
N SER A 52 8.76 1.96 -22.26
CA SER A 52 7.60 2.66 -21.70
C SER A 52 7.39 3.95 -22.46
N ARG A 53 6.17 4.16 -22.94
CA ARG A 53 5.77 5.43 -23.54
C ARG A 53 5.21 6.34 -22.45
N THR A 54 5.79 7.52 -22.34
CA THR A 54 5.29 8.63 -21.53
C THR A 54 5.10 9.80 -22.49
N GLY A 55 3.85 9.98 -22.94
CA GLY A 55 3.50 11.06 -23.85
C GLY A 55 4.14 10.87 -25.22
N GLU A 56 4.94 11.84 -25.64
CA GLU A 56 5.73 11.79 -26.87
C GLU A 56 7.10 11.12 -26.69
N ARG A 57 7.53 10.89 -25.44
CA ARG A 57 8.84 10.30 -25.14
C ARG A 57 8.73 8.79 -24.96
N GLU A 58 9.49 8.07 -25.75
CA GLU A 58 9.71 6.63 -25.59
C GLU A 58 11.09 6.41 -24.98
N GLN A 59 11.16 5.77 -23.83
CA GLN A 59 12.41 5.39 -23.18
C GLN A 59 12.46 3.88 -23.00
N ALA A 60 13.59 3.30 -23.40
CA ALA A 60 13.88 1.89 -23.19
C ALA A 60 14.59 1.69 -21.85
N LEU A 61 14.28 0.60 -21.15
CA LEU A 61 15.04 0.21 -19.96
C LEU A 61 16.45 -0.26 -20.37
N ASP A 62 17.47 0.29 -19.73
CA ASP A 62 18.85 -0.17 -19.86
C ASP A 62 19.16 -1.33 -18.91
N ALA A 63 20.40 -1.83 -18.94
CA ALA A 63 20.83 -2.94 -18.09
C ALA A 63 20.78 -2.59 -16.59
N ASP A 64 21.11 -1.36 -16.24
CA ASP A 64 21.16 -0.92 -14.85
C ASP A 64 19.75 -0.67 -14.30
N ASP A 65 18.81 -0.20 -15.13
CA ASP A 65 17.38 -0.07 -14.81
C ASP A 65 16.83 -1.45 -14.41
N VAL A 66 17.11 -2.47 -15.22
CA VAL A 66 16.66 -3.84 -14.98
C VAL A 66 17.33 -4.44 -13.73
N ALA A 67 18.63 -4.21 -13.55
CA ALA A 67 19.36 -4.67 -12.37
C ALA A 67 18.82 -4.02 -11.09
N ALA A 68 18.57 -2.71 -11.11
CA ALA A 68 18.02 -1.98 -9.97
C ALA A 68 16.59 -2.44 -9.64
N PHE A 69 15.76 -2.70 -10.65
CA PHE A 69 14.42 -3.26 -10.46
C PHE A 69 14.49 -4.64 -9.81
N ALA A 70 15.34 -5.53 -10.33
CA ALA A 70 15.51 -6.87 -9.78
C ALA A 70 16.03 -6.83 -8.33
N ALA A 71 17.01 -5.95 -8.03
CA ALA A 71 17.53 -5.77 -6.68
C ALA A 71 16.44 -5.32 -5.70
N LEU A 72 15.65 -4.31 -6.06
CA LEU A 72 14.55 -3.83 -5.22
C LEU A 72 13.47 -4.91 -5.05
N ALA A 73 13.09 -5.59 -6.12
CA ALA A 73 12.08 -6.66 -6.08
C ALA A 73 12.51 -7.84 -5.20
N ASN A 74 13.79 -8.26 -5.25
CA ASN A 74 14.34 -9.29 -4.36
C ASN A 74 14.17 -8.91 -2.88
N THR A 75 14.33 -7.63 -2.55
CA THR A 75 14.18 -7.12 -1.18
C THR A 75 12.71 -7.07 -0.77
N LEU A 76 11.85 -6.51 -1.61
CA LEU A 76 10.47 -6.15 -1.23
C LEU A 76 9.42 -7.25 -1.47
N PHE A 77 9.64 -8.17 -2.42
CA PHE A 77 8.60 -9.08 -2.93
C PHE A 77 8.99 -10.55 -2.74
N HIS A 78 8.03 -11.44 -3.04
CA HIS A 78 8.22 -12.89 -2.97
C HIS A 78 8.32 -13.48 -4.38
N ARG A 79 9.08 -14.57 -4.52
CA ARG A 79 9.08 -15.36 -5.77
C ARG A 79 8.11 -16.52 -5.66
N ALA A 80 7.24 -16.67 -6.66
CA ALA A 80 6.42 -17.86 -6.82
C ALA A 80 7.16 -18.87 -7.72
N ARG A 81 7.50 -20.05 -7.18
CA ARG A 81 8.05 -21.14 -8.00
C ARG A 81 7.00 -21.59 -9.02
N GLY A 82 7.38 -21.65 -10.30
CA GLY A 82 6.50 -22.08 -11.38
C GLY A 82 5.72 -20.96 -12.11
N MET A 83 5.99 -19.68 -11.80
CA MET A 83 5.44 -18.52 -12.52
C MET A 83 6.54 -17.71 -13.24
N ASP A 84 7.31 -18.33 -14.14
CA ASP A 84 8.30 -17.67 -15.02
C ASP A 84 9.24 -16.63 -14.35
N ASP A 85 9.66 -16.89 -13.09
CA ASP A 85 10.47 -15.96 -12.27
C ASP A 85 9.80 -14.60 -11.95
N GLU A 86 8.48 -14.55 -11.93
CA GLU A 86 7.73 -13.35 -11.55
C GLU A 86 7.65 -13.14 -10.04
N TRP A 87 7.36 -11.89 -9.69
CA TRP A 87 7.30 -11.41 -8.33
C TRP A 87 5.85 -11.30 -7.88
N ILE A 88 5.59 -11.66 -6.63
CA ILE A 88 4.32 -11.44 -5.95
C ILE A 88 4.52 -10.40 -4.86
N ALA A 89 3.82 -9.27 -4.99
CA ALA A 89 3.77 -8.26 -3.95
C ALA A 89 2.50 -8.45 -3.10
N LEU A 90 2.70 -8.55 -1.79
CA LEU A 90 1.64 -8.58 -0.80
C LEU A 90 1.64 -7.25 -0.07
N THR A 91 0.56 -6.50 -0.17
CA THR A 91 0.41 -5.18 0.47
C THR A 91 -0.95 -5.07 1.13
N LEU A 92 -1.05 -4.21 2.15
CA LEU A 92 -2.34 -3.82 2.70
C LEU A 92 -2.80 -2.54 2.01
N GLN A 93 -4.05 -2.52 1.57
CA GLN A 93 -4.64 -1.41 0.84
C GLN A 93 -5.92 -0.96 1.55
N GLY A 94 -6.12 0.34 1.64
CA GLY A 94 -7.42 0.89 1.99
C GLY A 94 -8.43 0.56 0.89
N TYR A 95 -9.56 -0.05 1.27
CA TYR A 95 -10.64 -0.43 0.39
C TYR A 95 -11.81 0.53 0.59
N ASP A 96 -12.36 1.05 -0.51
CA ASP A 96 -13.55 1.88 -0.48
C ASP A 96 -14.34 1.74 -1.79
N TYR A 97 -15.54 2.31 -1.80
CA TYR A 97 -16.44 2.28 -2.95
C TYR A 97 -15.87 3.09 -4.14
N PRO A 98 -15.82 2.50 -5.35
CA PRO A 98 -15.39 3.22 -6.56
C PRO A 98 -16.17 4.51 -6.81
N SER A 99 -17.46 4.54 -6.46
CA SER A 99 -18.34 5.70 -6.69
C SER A 99 -17.95 6.95 -5.89
N LEU A 100 -17.11 6.83 -4.87
CA LEU A 100 -16.67 7.97 -4.06
C LEU A 100 -15.57 8.78 -4.75
N GLY A 101 -14.70 8.12 -5.53
CA GLY A 101 -13.65 8.78 -6.31
C GLY A 101 -12.72 9.71 -5.52
N ARG A 102 -12.59 9.50 -4.20
CA ARG A 102 -11.82 10.35 -3.29
C ARG A 102 -11.27 9.53 -2.13
N CYS A 103 -10.15 9.98 -1.56
CA CYS A 103 -9.64 9.36 -0.34
C CYS A 103 -10.62 9.54 0.84
N PRO A 104 -10.85 8.48 1.65
CA PRO A 104 -11.66 8.57 2.86
C PRO A 104 -11.22 9.69 3.80
N ALA A 105 -9.90 9.93 3.89
CA ALA A 105 -9.29 10.90 4.80
C ALA A 105 -9.45 12.36 4.39
N LEU A 106 -10.04 12.66 3.24
CA LEU A 106 -10.34 14.05 2.88
C LEU A 106 -11.48 14.60 3.73
N ALA A 107 -11.24 15.74 4.37
CA ALA A 107 -12.26 16.54 5.03
C ALA A 107 -13.14 17.27 3.99
N ASP A 108 -14.21 17.92 4.45
CA ASP A 108 -15.15 18.62 3.57
C ASP A 108 -14.54 19.87 2.91
N ASP A 109 -13.48 20.43 3.50
CA ASP A 109 -12.69 21.52 2.90
C ASP A 109 -11.65 21.00 1.88
N GLY A 110 -11.63 19.70 1.61
CA GLY A 110 -10.71 19.04 0.69
C GLY A 110 -9.29 18.82 1.24
N ARG A 111 -9.01 19.19 2.50
CA ARG A 111 -7.71 18.93 3.13
C ARG A 111 -7.62 17.52 3.68
N CYS A 112 -6.39 17.01 3.75
CA CYS A 112 -6.11 15.69 4.32
C CYS A 112 -6.24 15.76 5.86
N SER A 113 -7.23 15.07 6.43
CA SER A 113 -7.48 15.07 7.88
C SER A 113 -6.43 14.32 8.68
N VAL A 114 -5.58 13.53 8.02
CA VAL A 114 -4.49 12.75 8.63
C VAL A 114 -3.12 13.29 8.18
N HIS A 115 -3.02 14.57 7.81
CA HIS A 115 -1.77 15.09 7.22
C HIS A 115 -0.56 14.93 8.15
N ALA A 116 -0.74 15.17 9.46
CA ALA A 116 0.32 15.09 10.46
C ALA A 116 0.81 13.65 10.71
N ASP A 117 -0.06 12.66 10.54
CA ASP A 117 0.21 11.24 10.79
C ASP A 117 -0.07 10.37 9.55
N LYS A 118 0.13 10.97 8.37
CA LYS A 118 -0.24 10.36 7.08
C LYS A 118 0.55 9.08 6.85
N PRO A 119 -0.05 8.08 6.18
CA PRO A 119 0.68 6.90 5.74
C PRO A 119 1.93 7.26 4.93
N SER A 120 2.99 6.47 5.07
CA SER A 120 4.26 6.61 4.37
C SER A 120 4.08 6.71 2.84
N ILE A 121 3.17 5.92 2.25
CA ILE A 121 2.84 6.04 0.82
C ILE A 121 2.31 7.44 0.46
N CYS A 122 1.49 8.04 1.32
CA CYS A 122 0.98 9.40 1.14
C CYS A 122 2.09 10.45 1.31
N GLY A 123 3.13 10.14 2.08
CA GLY A 123 4.37 10.92 2.15
C GLY A 123 5.17 10.85 0.85
N ALA A 124 5.22 9.67 0.22
CA ALA A 124 6.00 9.42 -0.97
C ALA A 124 5.36 10.00 -2.25
N VAL A 125 4.03 10.18 -2.31
CA VAL A 125 3.35 10.73 -3.50
C VAL A 125 3.95 12.11 -3.87
N PRO A 126 4.28 12.36 -5.16
CA PRO A 126 3.96 11.55 -6.33
C PRO A 126 5.08 10.61 -6.82
N LEU A 127 6.03 10.24 -5.98
CA LEU A 127 6.96 9.15 -6.24
C LEU A 127 6.26 7.78 -6.11
N ASP A 128 6.93 6.72 -6.52
CA ASP A 128 6.49 5.33 -6.39
C ASP A 128 7.54 4.50 -5.63
N PRO A 129 7.31 4.17 -4.35
CA PRO A 129 8.29 3.43 -3.55
C PRO A 129 8.50 1.99 -3.99
N MET A 130 7.62 1.44 -4.84
CA MET A 130 7.79 0.10 -5.42
C MET A 130 8.71 0.09 -6.64
N LEU A 131 9.16 1.26 -7.11
CA LEU A 131 10.12 1.40 -8.21
C LEU A 131 11.47 1.92 -7.72
N PRO A 132 12.59 1.56 -8.39
CA PRO A 132 13.92 2.11 -8.10
C PRO A 132 14.00 3.63 -8.23
N ASP A 133 14.88 4.26 -7.45
CA ASP A 133 15.06 5.71 -7.41
C ASP A 133 15.40 6.31 -8.79
N ARG A 134 16.22 5.61 -9.58
CA ARG A 134 16.60 6.01 -10.94
C ARG A 134 15.43 6.04 -11.94
N LEU A 135 14.29 5.41 -11.60
CA LEU A 135 13.09 5.41 -12.44
C LEU A 135 12.06 6.45 -11.98
N GLN A 136 12.31 7.19 -10.90
CA GLN A 136 11.32 8.13 -10.36
C GLN A 136 11.03 9.30 -11.30
N SER A 137 12.03 9.80 -12.04
CA SER A 137 11.78 10.83 -13.06
C SER A 137 10.78 10.37 -14.12
N ARG A 138 10.80 9.07 -14.50
CA ARG A 138 9.83 8.47 -15.43
C ARG A 138 8.44 8.36 -14.81
N VAL A 139 8.35 8.01 -13.52
CA VAL A 139 7.08 8.01 -12.77
C VAL A 139 6.45 9.40 -12.78
N LEU A 140 7.25 10.42 -12.51
CA LEU A 140 6.79 11.81 -12.45
C LEU A 140 6.36 12.33 -13.81
N ALA A 141 7.14 12.05 -14.86
CA ALA A 141 6.75 12.33 -16.24
C ALA A 141 5.38 11.72 -16.57
N ARG A 142 5.18 10.43 -16.25
CA ARG A 142 3.94 9.71 -16.54
C ARG A 142 2.76 10.27 -15.77
N ARG A 143 2.90 10.50 -14.47
CA ARG A 143 1.82 11.05 -13.63
C ARG A 143 1.45 12.46 -14.05
N ARG A 144 2.42 13.25 -14.53
CA ARG A 144 2.17 14.60 -15.03
C ARG A 144 1.33 14.62 -16.32
N GLU A 145 1.51 13.64 -17.19
CA GLU A 145 0.77 13.54 -18.46
C GLU A 145 -0.55 12.78 -18.32
N ASP A 146 -0.70 12.01 -17.25
CA ASP A 146 -1.92 11.25 -16.96
C ASP A 146 -3.05 12.16 -16.50
N THR A 147 -3.96 12.48 -17.43
CA THR A 147 -5.17 13.27 -17.15
C THR A 147 -6.10 12.64 -16.10
N ALA A 148 -5.99 11.32 -15.84
CA ALA A 148 -6.74 10.66 -14.78
C ALA A 148 -6.10 10.87 -13.39
N TRP A 149 -4.83 11.28 -13.32
CA TRP A 149 -4.17 11.60 -12.07
C TRP A 149 -4.50 13.04 -11.64
N LEU A 150 -5.37 13.18 -10.63
CA LEU A 150 -5.86 14.48 -10.14
C LEU A 150 -4.76 15.48 -9.78
N GLY A 151 -3.58 14.98 -9.39
CA GLY A 151 -2.45 15.82 -9.04
C GLY A 151 -1.60 16.30 -10.22
N ALA A 152 -1.90 15.93 -11.48
CA ALA A 152 -0.98 16.07 -12.63
C ALA A 152 -0.39 17.47 -12.77
N ASN A 153 -1.25 18.47 -12.62
CA ASN A 153 -0.91 19.89 -12.68
C ASN A 153 -0.07 20.39 -11.49
N CYS A 154 0.19 19.56 -10.49
CA CYS A 154 1.04 19.86 -9.33
C CYS A 154 2.49 19.42 -9.53
N ILE A 155 2.79 18.59 -10.55
CA ILE A 155 4.15 18.17 -10.90
C ILE A 155 4.70 19.14 -11.93
N VAL A 156 5.78 19.85 -11.58
CA VAL A 156 6.42 20.85 -12.43
C VAL A 156 7.81 20.35 -12.83
N GLY A 157 8.14 20.40 -14.13
CA GLY A 157 9.46 20.05 -14.65
C GLY A 157 10.35 21.28 -14.87
N ALA A 158 11.66 21.09 -14.92
CA ALA A 158 12.65 22.16 -15.10
C ALA A 158 12.47 23.02 -16.38
N HIS A 159 11.80 22.49 -17.41
CA HIS A 159 11.61 23.17 -18.70
C HIS A 159 10.31 23.96 -18.81
N ASP A 160 9.45 23.88 -17.81
CA ASP A 160 8.24 24.66 -17.79
C ASP A 160 8.58 26.06 -17.31
N GLY A 161 8.96 26.94 -18.24
CA GLY A 161 9.12 28.38 -18.01
C GLY A 161 7.83 29.10 -17.57
N THR A 162 6.85 28.39 -17.01
CA THR A 162 5.62 28.95 -16.45
C THR A 162 5.83 29.27 -14.97
N ALA A 163 6.38 30.46 -14.75
CA ALA A 163 6.22 31.20 -13.51
C ALA A 163 4.72 31.38 -13.22
N SER A 164 4.15 30.58 -12.30
CA SER A 164 2.85 30.91 -11.67
C SER A 164 2.60 30.23 -10.32
N LEU A 165 3.58 29.50 -9.78
CA LEU A 165 3.62 29.16 -8.37
C LEU A 165 4.96 29.66 -7.86
N ASP A 166 4.97 30.30 -6.71
CA ASP A 166 6.18 30.81 -6.07
C ASP A 166 7.25 29.71 -6.11
N ALA A 167 8.23 29.80 -7.01
CA ALA A 167 9.19 28.72 -7.25
C ALA A 167 10.05 28.46 -6.00
N ALA A 168 10.02 29.40 -5.05
CA ALA A 168 10.59 29.28 -3.72
C ALA A 168 9.82 28.32 -2.79
N SER A 169 8.52 28.09 -2.99
CA SER A 169 7.69 27.24 -2.11
C SER A 169 7.43 25.83 -2.62
N ALA A 170 7.88 25.49 -3.84
CA ALA A 170 7.68 24.16 -4.41
C ALA A 170 8.67 23.13 -3.84
N ILE A 171 8.15 21.97 -3.42
CA ILE A 171 8.91 20.89 -2.79
C ILE A 171 9.75 20.16 -3.85
N PRO A 172 11.08 20.08 -3.74
CA PRO A 172 11.90 19.32 -4.68
C PRO A 172 11.59 17.82 -4.57
N LEU A 173 11.39 17.15 -5.71
CA LEU A 173 11.18 15.69 -5.77
C LEU A 173 12.38 14.97 -6.35
N VAL A 174 12.91 15.49 -7.46
CA VAL A 174 14.10 14.99 -8.15
C VAL A 174 14.98 16.18 -8.52
N THR A 175 16.26 16.11 -8.15
CA THR A 175 17.27 17.13 -8.44
C THR A 175 18.50 16.42 -9.01
N ALA A 176 18.99 16.88 -10.16
CA ALA A 176 20.06 16.22 -10.89
C ALA A 176 19.81 14.70 -11.07
N GLY A 177 18.55 14.32 -11.33
CA GLY A 177 18.17 12.93 -11.60
C GLY A 177 18.20 12.03 -10.37
N GLN A 178 18.40 12.58 -9.18
CA GLN A 178 18.36 11.89 -7.89
C GLN A 178 17.14 12.33 -7.10
N VAL A 179 16.53 11.41 -6.34
CA VAL A 179 15.43 11.75 -5.43
C VAL A 179 15.94 12.73 -4.37
N ALA A 180 15.28 13.87 -4.24
CA ALA A 180 15.72 14.96 -3.38
C ALA A 180 15.54 14.65 -1.88
N ASP A 181 14.41 14.03 -1.51
CA ASP A 181 14.15 13.52 -0.16
C ASP A 181 13.60 12.10 -0.25
N ARG A 182 14.34 11.17 0.36
CA ARG A 182 14.03 9.73 0.34
C ARG A 182 13.28 9.25 1.58
N ALA A 183 13.09 10.09 2.60
CA ALA A 183 12.58 9.66 3.90
C ALA A 183 11.26 8.88 3.80
N ALA A 184 10.30 9.37 3.00
CA ALA A 184 9.02 8.69 2.82
C ALA A 184 9.11 7.40 1.97
N LEU A 185 10.01 7.36 0.98
CA LEU A 185 10.26 6.14 0.20
C LEU A 185 10.88 5.06 1.08
N ASP A 186 11.92 5.42 1.82
CA ASP A 186 12.66 4.50 2.68
C ASP A 186 11.75 4.03 3.82
N ALA A 187 10.97 4.92 4.47
CA ALA A 187 10.00 4.52 5.50
C ALA A 187 8.95 3.49 5.00
N PHE A 188 8.47 3.62 3.75
CA PHE A 188 7.55 2.65 3.16
C PHE A 188 8.26 1.32 2.86
N ARG A 189 9.45 1.38 2.24
CA ARG A 189 10.24 0.19 1.89
C ARG A 189 10.69 -0.58 3.13
N ASP A 190 11.13 0.13 4.17
CA ASP A 190 11.54 -0.45 5.44
C ASP A 190 10.37 -1.12 6.15
N ALA A 191 9.18 -0.53 6.12
CA ALA A 191 7.98 -1.18 6.64
C ALA A 191 7.68 -2.48 5.88
N LEU A 192 7.77 -2.48 4.55
CA LEU A 192 7.58 -3.69 3.73
C LEU A 192 8.62 -4.78 4.02
N VAL A 193 9.88 -4.40 4.29
CA VAL A 193 10.95 -5.33 4.68
C VAL A 193 10.69 -5.90 6.07
N PHE A 194 10.38 -5.05 7.05
CA PHE A 194 10.09 -5.48 8.43
C PHE A 194 8.90 -6.44 8.47
N GLU A 195 7.85 -6.13 7.71
CA GLU A 195 6.63 -6.94 7.64
C GLU A 195 6.83 -8.34 7.06
N ARG A 196 7.96 -8.63 6.40
CA ARG A 196 8.31 -10.01 6.01
C ARG A 196 8.37 -10.92 7.22
N ALA A 197 9.07 -10.50 8.26
CA ALA A 197 9.17 -11.23 9.52
C ALA A 197 7.83 -11.25 10.28
N VAL A 198 7.01 -10.21 10.14
CA VAL A 198 5.75 -10.10 10.89
C VAL A 198 4.67 -11.00 10.29
N TRP A 199 4.32 -10.82 9.01
CA TRP A 199 3.16 -11.49 8.43
C TRP A 199 3.35 -11.92 6.97
N ARG A 200 4.15 -11.20 6.17
CA ARG A 200 4.15 -11.39 4.70
C ARG A 200 4.71 -12.74 4.30
N ASP A 201 5.80 -13.20 4.93
CA ASP A 201 6.35 -14.53 4.61
C ASP A 201 5.38 -15.64 5.04
N ALA A 202 4.72 -15.52 6.20
CA ALA A 202 3.74 -16.50 6.68
C ALA A 202 2.48 -16.57 5.79
N VAL A 203 1.94 -15.41 5.39
CA VAL A 203 0.80 -15.33 4.48
C VAL A 203 1.19 -15.82 3.09
N PHE A 204 2.36 -15.45 2.58
CA PHE A 204 2.85 -15.95 1.30
C PHE A 204 2.99 -17.47 1.31
N ALA A 205 3.60 -18.04 2.34
CA ALA A 205 3.71 -19.50 2.50
C ALA A 205 2.32 -20.16 2.50
N SER A 206 1.37 -19.63 3.29
CA SER A 206 0.00 -20.14 3.32
C SER A 206 -0.73 -20.03 1.97
N LEU A 207 -0.45 -19.01 1.17
CA LEU A 207 -1.02 -18.86 -0.17
C LEU A 207 -0.44 -19.90 -1.15
N MET A 208 0.87 -20.17 -1.05
CA MET A 208 1.56 -21.14 -1.90
C MET A 208 1.25 -22.58 -1.53
N ASP A 209 1.08 -22.87 -0.25
CA ASP A 209 0.59 -24.14 0.28
C ASP A 209 -0.93 -24.30 0.11
N GLY A 210 -1.60 -23.23 -0.31
CA GLY A 210 -3.01 -23.22 -0.67
C GLY A 210 -3.33 -24.25 -1.75
N GLY A 211 -4.57 -24.73 -1.75
CA GLY A 211 -5.05 -25.70 -2.73
C GLY A 211 -4.95 -25.18 -4.18
N PRO A 212 -5.10 -26.06 -5.19
CA PRO A 212 -4.99 -25.72 -6.60
C PRO A 212 -5.80 -24.50 -7.05
N GLN A 213 -6.93 -24.23 -6.39
CA GLN A 213 -7.81 -23.09 -6.67
C GLN A 213 -7.17 -21.73 -6.39
N VAL A 214 -6.37 -21.60 -5.31
CA VAL A 214 -5.68 -20.34 -4.98
C VAL A 214 -4.58 -20.07 -6.02
N ARG A 215 -3.84 -21.11 -6.41
CA ARG A 215 -2.79 -21.00 -7.44
C ARG A 215 -3.37 -20.67 -8.81
N ASP A 216 -4.50 -21.25 -9.18
CA ASP A 216 -5.22 -20.92 -10.42
C ASP A 216 -5.78 -19.48 -10.41
N ALA A 217 -6.27 -19.00 -9.27
CA ALA A 217 -6.69 -17.59 -9.15
C ALA A 217 -5.50 -16.63 -9.34
N LEU A 218 -4.34 -16.95 -8.77
CA LEU A 218 -3.12 -16.14 -8.91
C LEU A 218 -2.55 -16.18 -10.33
N SER A 219 -2.58 -17.33 -11.00
CA SER A 219 -2.06 -17.46 -12.37
C SER A 219 -2.90 -16.68 -13.39
N ARG A 220 -4.19 -16.46 -13.11
CA ARG A 220 -5.10 -15.66 -13.95
C ARG A 220 -4.97 -14.16 -13.76
N LEU A 221 -4.17 -13.69 -12.80
CA LEU A 221 -3.90 -12.27 -12.65
C LEU A 221 -3.15 -11.77 -13.89
N ALA A 222 -3.76 -10.81 -14.58
CA ALA A 222 -3.11 -10.07 -15.65
C ALA A 222 -1.83 -9.41 -15.12
N PRO A 223 -0.82 -9.19 -15.97
CA PRO A 223 0.31 -8.33 -15.62
C PRO A 223 -0.20 -6.98 -15.11
N ASP A 224 0.33 -6.51 -13.98
CA ASP A 224 -0.09 -5.30 -13.26
C ASP A 224 -1.54 -5.33 -12.69
N GLY A 225 -2.20 -6.49 -12.76
CA GLY A 225 -3.48 -6.74 -12.08
C GLY A 225 -3.29 -7.12 -10.61
N TYR A 226 -4.37 -7.03 -9.84
CA TYR A 226 -4.38 -7.37 -8.43
C TYR A 226 -5.60 -8.17 -8.02
N LEU A 227 -5.42 -9.02 -7.01
CA LEU A 227 -6.51 -9.65 -6.26
C LEU A 227 -6.66 -8.93 -4.93
N THR A 228 -7.89 -8.65 -4.54
CA THR A 228 -8.23 -8.10 -3.22
C THR A 228 -8.98 -9.14 -2.40
N MET A 229 -8.60 -9.30 -1.14
CA MET A 229 -9.32 -10.14 -0.18
C MET A 229 -9.32 -9.54 1.23
N SER A 230 -10.09 -10.16 2.13
CA SER A 230 -10.13 -9.78 3.54
C SER A 230 -8.74 -9.80 4.17
N ILE A 231 -8.46 -8.88 5.09
CA ILE A 231 -7.21 -8.83 5.88
C ILE A 231 -7.04 -9.99 6.88
N VAL A 232 -8.03 -10.86 7.03
CA VAL A 232 -8.00 -11.96 8.00
C VAL A 232 -6.72 -12.81 7.97
N PRO A 233 -6.17 -13.25 6.82
CA PRO A 233 -4.93 -14.02 6.80
C PRO A 233 -3.76 -13.27 7.48
N VAL A 234 -3.70 -11.95 7.29
CA VAL A 234 -2.69 -11.09 7.91
C VAL A 234 -2.89 -11.03 9.42
N LEU A 235 -4.12 -10.77 9.87
CA LEU A 235 -4.44 -10.68 11.30
C LEU A 235 -4.21 -12.00 12.03
N MET A 236 -4.51 -13.14 11.39
CA MET A 236 -4.26 -14.46 11.98
C MET A 236 -2.75 -14.75 12.12
N ALA A 237 -1.95 -14.40 11.12
CA ALA A 237 -0.49 -14.54 11.20
C ALA A 237 0.08 -13.67 12.35
N VAL A 238 -0.34 -12.41 12.43
CA VAL A 238 0.11 -11.46 13.47
C VAL A 238 -0.32 -11.92 14.87
N ALA A 239 -1.57 -12.33 15.04
CA ALA A 239 -2.11 -12.76 16.34
C ALA A 239 -1.42 -14.00 16.92
N SER A 240 -0.69 -14.77 16.10
CA SER A 240 0.11 -15.91 16.56
C SER A 240 1.46 -15.53 17.19
N ILE A 241 1.93 -14.29 17.00
CA ILE A 241 3.27 -13.84 17.43
C ILE A 241 3.35 -13.67 18.95
N SER A 242 2.39 -12.93 19.53
CA SER A 242 2.39 -12.59 20.96
C SER A 242 0.96 -12.36 21.46
N ALA A 243 0.78 -12.31 22.79
CA ALA A 243 -0.50 -11.94 23.38
C ALA A 243 -0.89 -10.48 23.05
N HIS A 244 0.09 -9.58 22.97
CA HIS A 244 -0.10 -8.19 22.59
C HIS A 244 -0.59 -8.05 21.15
N CYS A 245 0.10 -8.69 20.21
CA CYS A 245 -0.31 -8.76 18.80
C CYS A 245 -1.73 -9.31 18.64
N ARG A 246 -2.10 -10.33 19.43
CA ARG A 246 -3.47 -10.89 19.43
C ARG A 246 -4.50 -9.87 19.90
N ALA A 247 -4.22 -9.12 20.95
CA ALA A 247 -5.10 -8.06 21.44
C ALA A 247 -5.28 -6.96 20.38
N LEU A 248 -4.18 -6.48 19.78
CA LEU A 248 -4.23 -5.51 18.68
C LEU A 248 -5.05 -6.01 17.49
N CYS A 249 -4.94 -7.29 17.12
CA CYS A 249 -5.73 -7.89 16.05
C CYS A 249 -7.22 -7.94 16.40
N ILE A 250 -7.58 -8.29 17.63
CA ILE A 250 -8.96 -8.29 18.11
C ILE A 250 -9.57 -6.88 18.03
N ASP A 251 -8.85 -5.87 18.55
CA ASP A 251 -9.30 -4.48 18.52
C ASP A 251 -9.44 -3.97 17.09
N CYS A 252 -8.50 -4.34 16.21
CA CYS A 252 -8.57 -4.02 14.78
C CYS A 252 -9.80 -4.68 14.14
N ILE A 253 -10.08 -5.95 14.40
CA ILE A 253 -11.26 -6.64 13.86
C ILE A 253 -12.55 -5.91 14.26
N ASP A 254 -12.68 -5.56 15.53
CA ASP A 254 -13.89 -4.92 16.05
C ASP A 254 -14.06 -3.52 15.43
N ALA A 255 -12.98 -2.74 15.30
CA ALA A 255 -12.96 -1.46 14.60
C ALA A 255 -13.35 -1.57 13.11
N GLN A 256 -12.79 -2.56 12.41
CA GLN A 256 -12.99 -2.77 10.99
C GLN A 256 -14.42 -3.19 10.68
N ARG A 257 -15.02 -4.05 11.50
CA ARG A 257 -16.43 -4.44 11.33
C ARG A 257 -17.37 -3.25 11.48
N ALA A 258 -17.18 -2.45 12.53
CA ALA A 258 -17.98 -1.23 12.74
C ALA A 258 -17.82 -0.24 11.57
N LEU A 259 -16.60 -0.07 11.06
CA LEU A 259 -16.36 0.78 9.89
C LEU A 259 -17.03 0.23 8.62
N ILE A 260 -16.94 -1.07 8.38
CA ILE A 260 -17.57 -1.72 7.23
C ILE A 260 -19.09 -1.52 7.28
N ASP A 261 -19.72 -1.76 8.42
CA ASP A 261 -21.17 -1.62 8.59
C ASP A 261 -21.61 -0.18 8.27
N ALA A 262 -20.94 0.82 8.85
CA ALA A 262 -21.21 2.23 8.56
C ALA A 262 -21.04 2.57 7.06
N ARG A 263 -20.06 1.97 6.38
CA ARG A 263 -19.79 2.20 4.96
C ARG A 263 -20.83 1.53 4.05
N VAL A 264 -21.29 0.33 4.41
CA VAL A 264 -22.37 -0.37 3.74
C VAL A 264 -23.68 0.41 3.87
N ASP A 265 -24.01 0.89 5.07
CA ASP A 265 -25.22 1.70 5.29
C ASP A 265 -25.20 2.98 4.46
N ALA A 266 -24.06 3.68 4.43
CA ALA A 266 -23.87 4.84 3.58
C ALA A 266 -24.02 4.51 2.07
N ALA A 267 -23.54 3.35 1.62
CA ALA A 267 -23.68 2.93 0.22
C ALA A 267 -25.13 2.60 -0.15
N LEU A 268 -25.85 1.92 0.74
CA LEU A 268 -27.28 1.64 0.55
C LEU A 268 -28.10 2.93 0.49
N ALA A 269 -27.75 3.93 1.29
CA ALA A 269 -28.37 5.25 1.24
C ALA A 269 -28.11 5.97 -0.10
N ARG A 270 -26.92 5.84 -0.68
CA ARG A 270 -26.56 6.45 -1.99
C ARG A 270 -27.26 5.79 -3.18
N ARG A 271 -27.65 4.51 -3.07
CA ARG A 271 -28.38 3.74 -4.12
C ARG A 271 -27.69 3.72 -5.49
N ARG A 272 -26.36 3.67 -5.53
CA ARG A 272 -25.57 3.59 -6.78
C ARG A 272 -25.43 2.12 -7.22
N LEU A 273 -25.66 1.84 -8.50
CA LEU A 273 -25.51 0.48 -9.04
C LEU A 273 -24.06 0.00 -8.99
N ASP A 274 -23.11 0.91 -9.22
CA ASP A 274 -21.67 0.63 -9.24
C ASP A 274 -21.15 0.15 -7.87
N ASP A 275 -21.86 0.47 -6.78
CA ASP A 275 -21.48 0.07 -5.41
C ASP A 275 -21.83 -1.40 -5.10
N ARG A 276 -22.59 -2.10 -5.95
CA ARG A 276 -23.09 -3.45 -5.64
C ARG A 276 -21.99 -4.48 -5.44
N SER A 277 -20.93 -4.46 -6.26
CA SER A 277 -19.82 -5.42 -6.07
C SER A 277 -19.07 -5.16 -4.78
N ALA A 278 -18.66 -3.90 -4.57
CA ALA A 278 -17.97 -3.48 -3.36
C ALA A 278 -18.79 -3.74 -2.10
N THR A 279 -20.12 -3.56 -2.14
CA THR A 279 -21.01 -3.89 -1.01
C THR A 279 -20.95 -5.39 -0.67
N ARG A 280 -20.96 -6.27 -1.67
CA ARG A 280 -20.88 -7.72 -1.45
C ARG A 280 -19.51 -8.12 -0.89
N GLU A 281 -18.44 -7.55 -1.42
CA GLU A 281 -17.07 -7.79 -0.95
C GLU A 281 -16.91 -7.35 0.50
N LEU A 282 -17.36 -6.13 0.83
CA LEU A 282 -17.31 -5.60 2.20
C LEU A 282 -18.11 -6.46 3.20
N ARG A 283 -19.31 -6.90 2.83
CA ARG A 283 -20.07 -7.85 3.67
C ARG A 283 -19.32 -9.17 3.86
N GLY A 284 -18.73 -9.70 2.80
CA GLY A 284 -17.87 -10.89 2.87
C GLY A 284 -16.66 -10.68 3.80
N PHE A 285 -16.06 -9.48 3.78
CA PHE A 285 -14.97 -9.12 4.71
C PHE A 285 -15.46 -9.07 6.15
N ALA A 286 -16.61 -8.45 6.42
CA ALA A 286 -17.20 -8.38 7.77
C ALA A 286 -17.51 -9.77 8.34
N GLU A 287 -18.04 -10.68 7.52
CA GLU A 287 -18.29 -12.08 7.91
C GLU A 287 -16.98 -12.83 8.23
N ALA A 288 -15.96 -12.67 7.37
CA ALA A 288 -14.65 -13.28 7.59
C ALA A 288 -14.00 -12.78 8.89
N LEU A 289 -14.06 -11.47 9.12
CA LEU A 289 -13.59 -10.82 10.35
C LEU A 289 -14.36 -11.35 11.57
N GLY A 290 -15.68 -11.51 11.49
CA GLY A 290 -16.48 -12.10 12.56
C GLY A 290 -16.06 -13.53 12.92
N ARG A 291 -15.76 -14.37 11.93
CA ARG A 291 -15.23 -15.72 12.17
C ARG A 291 -13.83 -15.68 12.80
N ALA A 292 -12.95 -14.82 12.32
CA ALA A 292 -11.62 -14.63 12.89
C ALA A 292 -11.68 -14.17 14.35
N ARG A 293 -12.58 -13.24 14.67
CA ARG A 293 -12.81 -12.75 16.04
C ARG A 293 -13.17 -13.86 17.01
N HIS A 294 -14.08 -14.75 16.61
CA HIS A 294 -14.45 -15.92 17.42
C HIS A 294 -13.27 -16.89 17.58
N ALA A 295 -12.53 -17.15 16.50
CA ALA A 295 -11.36 -18.04 16.55
C ALA A 295 -10.27 -17.50 17.49
N LEU A 296 -9.97 -16.19 17.45
CA LEU A 296 -8.97 -15.57 18.31
C LEU A 296 -9.40 -15.56 19.79
N ALA A 297 -10.69 -15.37 20.08
CA ALA A 297 -11.23 -15.40 21.42
C ALA A 297 -11.26 -16.81 22.04
N ALA A 298 -11.34 -17.85 21.21
CA ALA A 298 -11.34 -19.25 21.65
C ALA A 298 -9.94 -19.76 22.00
N VAL A 299 -8.87 -19.05 21.65
CA VAL A 299 -7.50 -19.45 22.01
C VAL A 299 -7.31 -19.23 23.51
N PRO A 300 -7.00 -20.28 24.29
CA PRO A 300 -6.74 -20.14 25.71
C PRO A 300 -5.57 -19.18 25.94
N THR A 301 -5.68 -18.31 26.94
CA THR A 301 -4.54 -17.52 27.44
C THR A 301 -3.51 -18.49 27.99
N ALA A 302 -2.56 -18.92 27.17
CA ALA A 302 -1.57 -19.90 27.58
C ALA A 302 -0.77 -19.37 28.76
N THR A 303 -0.65 -20.18 29.81
CA THR A 303 0.31 -19.97 30.89
C THR A 303 1.72 -19.88 30.28
N PRO A 304 2.61 -18.98 30.73
CA PRO A 304 3.89 -18.66 30.05
C PRO A 304 4.85 -19.81 29.77
N ALA A 305 4.56 -21.03 30.25
CA ALA A 305 5.47 -22.16 30.27
C ALA A 305 5.51 -23.02 28.99
N THR A 306 4.59 -22.84 28.02
CA THR A 306 4.45 -23.78 26.88
C THR A 306 4.35 -23.15 25.49
N VAL A 307 4.30 -21.82 25.36
CA VAL A 307 4.44 -21.18 24.05
C VAL A 307 5.92 -20.88 23.88
N ALA A 308 6.57 -21.51 22.89
CA ALA A 308 7.87 -21.06 22.42
C ALA A 308 7.67 -19.63 21.89
N THR A 309 7.87 -18.64 22.74
CA THR A 309 7.77 -17.23 22.38
C THR A 309 8.79 -16.96 21.31
N ARG A 310 8.32 -16.47 20.16
CA ARG A 310 9.19 -16.01 19.08
C ARG A 310 10.18 -15.01 19.66
N THR A 311 11.48 -15.24 19.45
CA THR A 311 12.55 -14.46 20.10
C THR A 311 12.50 -12.97 19.73
N ASP A 312 11.88 -12.66 18.59
CA ASP A 312 11.68 -11.32 18.05
C ASP A 312 10.32 -10.69 18.41
N ALA A 313 9.44 -11.38 19.14
CA ALA A 313 8.11 -10.87 19.51
C ALA A 313 8.15 -9.49 20.21
N PRO A 314 9.05 -9.22 21.18
CA PRO A 314 9.12 -7.89 21.81
C PRO A 314 9.50 -6.76 20.84
N CYS A 315 10.34 -7.05 19.83
CA CYS A 315 10.71 -6.08 18.80
C CYS A 315 9.50 -5.73 17.91
N ILE A 316 8.69 -6.74 17.59
CA ILE A 316 7.48 -6.57 16.78
C ILE A 316 6.40 -5.82 17.54
N ASP A 317 6.19 -6.16 18.81
CA ASP A 317 5.26 -5.46 19.70
C ASP A 317 5.63 -3.96 19.77
N ALA A 318 6.91 -3.66 20.01
CA ALA A 318 7.42 -2.28 20.04
C ALA A 318 7.26 -1.54 18.70
N TRP A 319 7.47 -2.21 17.56
CA TRP A 319 7.31 -1.61 16.24
C TRP A 319 5.84 -1.29 15.92
N LEU A 320 4.90 -2.14 16.38
CA LEU A 320 3.46 -1.91 16.22
C LEU A 320 2.95 -0.77 17.13
N ASP A 321 3.53 -0.64 18.32
CA ASP A 321 3.18 0.42 19.29
C ASP A 321 3.80 1.77 18.95
N ALA A 322 4.89 1.78 18.19
CA ALA A 322 5.57 3.00 17.79
C ALA A 322 4.59 3.94 17.06
N VAL A 323 4.12 4.96 17.79
CA VAL A 323 3.69 6.22 17.19
C VAL A 323 4.92 6.73 16.44
N ALA A 324 4.78 7.04 15.15
CA ALA A 324 5.88 7.61 14.39
C ALA A 324 6.28 8.91 15.10
N LEU A 325 7.32 8.85 15.94
CA LEU A 325 7.98 10.03 16.48
C LEU A 325 8.52 10.76 15.25
N THR A 326 7.79 11.77 14.81
CA THR A 326 8.27 12.67 13.79
C THR A 326 9.16 13.68 14.52
N PRO A 327 10.40 13.94 14.07
CA PRO A 327 11.14 15.10 14.53
C PRO A 327 10.42 16.40 14.15
#